data_AF-A0A6H0SMD8-F1
#
_entry.id   AF-A0A6H0SMD8-F1
#
_cell.length_a   1.000
_cell.length_b   1.000
_cell.length_c   1.000
_cell.angle_alpha   90.00
_cell.angle_beta   90.00
_cell.angle_gamma   90.00
#
_symmetry.space_group_name_H-M   'P 1'
#
loop_
_entity.id
_entity.type
_entity.pdbx_description
1 polymer ?
#
loop_
_entity_poly.entity_id
_entity_poly.type
_entity_poly.pdbx_seq_one_letter_code
_entity_poly.pdbx_strand_id
1 'polypeptide(L)' 'MATLMERLSQAKRFVDGVLGADKYQHYLEHHHRNHPDQSPMSEREFWKDYTDWQEKNPEGRCC' A
#
# COMPACT_ATOMS: atom_id res chain seq x y z
N MET A 1 8.48 20.89 24.78
CA MET A 1 9.44 20.57 23.70
C MET A 1 9.28 19.09 23.39
N ALA A 2 8.24 18.70 22.64
CA ALA A 2 8.06 17.31 22.22
C ALA A 2 9.24 16.93 21.34
N THR A 3 9.97 15.90 21.74
CA THR A 3 11.25 15.56 21.15
C THR A 3 11.06 15.20 19.67
N LEU A 4 11.99 15.59 18.81
CA LEU A 4 11.98 15.29 17.37
C LEU A 4 11.75 13.77 17.12
N MET A 5 12.20 12.93 18.05
CA MET A 5 12.01 11.49 18.10
C MET A 5 10.53 11.04 18.22
N GLU A 6 9.70 11.73 19.01
CA GLU A 6 8.26 11.38 19.15
C GLU A 6 7.44 11.76 17.92
N ARG A 7 7.83 12.83 17.21
CA ARG A 7 7.16 13.23 15.96
C ARG A 7 7.47 12.26 14.82
N LEU A 8 8.70 11.74 14.78
CA LEU A 8 9.11 10.72 13.82
C LEU A 8 8.42 9.37 14.06
N SER A 9 8.20 8.96 15.31
CA SER A 9 7.50 7.70 15.60
C SER A 9 6.00 7.76 15.31
N GLN A 10 5.36 8.92 15.54
CA GLN A 10 3.99 9.15 15.10
C GLN A 10 3.89 9.20 13.57
N ALA A 11 4.80 9.90 12.91
CA ALA A 11 4.85 9.91 11.44
C ALA A 11 5.11 8.50 10.91
N LYS A 12 5.98 7.70 11.52
CA LYS A 12 6.21 6.31 11.13
C LYS A 12 4.97 5.44 11.32
N ARG A 13 4.22 5.55 12.42
CA ARG A 13 2.95 4.82 12.59
C ARG A 13 1.87 5.28 11.60
N PHE A 14 1.83 6.58 11.32
CA PHE A 14 0.92 7.13 10.33
C PHE A 14 1.30 6.69 8.92
N VAL A 15 2.59 6.66 8.59
CA VAL A 15 3.12 6.21 7.30
C VAL A 15 3.08 4.69 7.16
N ASP A 16 3.26 3.91 8.22
CA ASP A 16 3.06 2.45 8.19
C ASP A 16 1.55 2.13 8.07
N GLY A 17 0.67 2.91 8.72
CA GLY A 17 -0.78 2.81 8.58
C GLY A 17 -1.30 3.30 7.22
N VAL A 18 -0.72 4.37 6.67
CA VAL A 18 -1.12 4.99 5.39
C VAL A 18 -0.47 4.25 4.23
N LEU A 19 0.83 3.96 4.20
CA LEU A 19 1.42 3.16 3.12
C LEU A 19 0.86 1.72 3.07
N GLY A 20 0.45 1.18 4.23
CA GLY A 20 -0.21 -0.12 4.34
C GLY A 20 -1.70 -0.11 3.96
N ALA A 21 -2.47 0.86 4.43
CA ALA A 21 -3.92 0.90 4.17
C ALA A 21 -4.30 1.71 2.93
N ASP A 22 -3.54 2.75 2.56
CA ASP A 22 -3.86 3.65 1.42
C ASP A 22 -3.76 2.93 0.09
N LYS A 23 -2.76 2.07 -0.11
CA LYS A 23 -2.65 1.29 -1.37
C LYS A 23 -3.83 0.35 -1.57
N TYR A 24 -4.25 -0.34 -0.51
CA TYR A 24 -5.41 -1.24 -0.59
C TYR A 24 -6.72 -0.45 -0.73
N GLN A 25 -6.89 0.67 -0.04
CA GLN A 25 -8.05 1.55 -0.22
C GLN A 25 -8.12 2.14 -1.64
N HIS A 26 -7.01 2.62 -2.18
CA HIS A 26 -6.93 3.08 -3.57
C HIS A 26 -7.23 1.96 -4.57
N TYR A 27 -6.75 0.73 -4.30
CA TYR A 27 -7.11 -0.44 -5.09
C TYR A 27 -8.62 -0.69 -5.05
N LEU A 28 -9.24 -0.66 -3.87
CA LEU A 28 -10.69 -0.86 -3.73
C LEU A 28 -11.49 0.23 -4.44
N GLU A 29 -11.09 1.49 -4.33
CA GLU A 29 -11.74 2.59 -5.03
C GLU A 29 -11.61 2.47 -6.55
N HIS A 30 -10.41 2.13 -7.05
CA HIS A 30 -10.17 1.87 -8.47
C HIS A 30 -10.96 0.65 -8.96
N HIS A 31 -10.99 -0.42 -8.17
CA HIS A 31 -11.71 -1.64 -8.46
C HIS A 31 -13.21 -1.38 -8.51
N HIS A 32 -13.75 -0.62 -7.55
CA HIS A 32 -15.17 -0.29 -7.53
C HIS A 32 -15.59 0.58 -8.71
N ARG A 33 -14.71 1.48 -9.17
CA ARG A 33 -14.95 2.34 -10.34
C ARG A 33 -14.86 1.59 -11.67
N ASN A 34 -13.90 0.67 -11.83
CA ASN A 34 -13.64 0.00 -13.11
C ASN A 34 -14.25 -1.40 -13.23
N HIS A 35 -14.45 -2.07 -12.10
CA HIS A 35 -14.94 -3.45 -12.01
C HIS A 35 -16.02 -3.58 -10.91
N PRO A 36 -17.15 -2.87 -11.05
CA PRO A 36 -18.24 -2.93 -10.07
C PRO A 36 -18.86 -4.34 -9.95
N ASP A 37 -18.76 -5.16 -11.00
CA ASP A 37 -19.35 -6.51 -11.07
C ASP A 37 -18.42 -7.63 -10.56
N GLN A 38 -17.19 -7.31 -10.18
CA GLN A 38 -16.24 -8.28 -9.63
C GLN A 38 -16.02 -8.06 -8.13
N SER A 39 -15.74 -9.14 -7.41
CA SER A 39 -15.34 -9.03 -6.01
C SER A 39 -13.89 -8.57 -5.95
N PRO A 40 -13.57 -7.51 -5.18
CA PRO A 40 -12.19 -7.11 -4.98
C PRO A 40 -11.40 -8.21 -4.29
N MET A 41 -10.10 -8.29 -4.60
CA MET A 41 -9.17 -9.19 -3.92
C MET A 41 -9.07 -8.83 -2.44
N SER A 42 -8.80 -9.84 -1.59
CA SER A 42 -8.54 -9.58 -0.18
C SER A 42 -7.22 -8.82 0.02
N GLU A 43 -7.07 -8.11 1.13
CA GLU A 43 -5.85 -7.34 1.45
C GLU A 43 -4.58 -8.20 1.34
N ARG A 44 -4.65 -9.46 1.79
CA ARG A 44 -3.53 -10.40 1.71
C ARG A 44 -3.16 -10.78 0.27
N GLU A 45 -4.17 -10.98 -0.57
CA GLU A 45 -3.96 -11.29 -1.99
C GLU A 45 -3.41 -10.10 -2.74
N PHE A 46 -3.92 -8.90 -2.47
CA PHE A 46 -3.38 -7.66 -3.02
C PHE A 46 -1.89 -7.48 -2.69
N TRP A 47 -1.49 -7.69 -1.43
CA TRP A 47 -0.08 -7.58 -1.03
C TRP A 47 0.82 -8.64 -1.63
N LYS A 48 0.29 -9.87 -1.81
CA LYS A 48 1.01 -10.95 -2.46
C LYS A 48 1.22 -10.64 -3.94
N ASP A 49 0.18 -10.24 -4.65
CA ASP A 49 0.23 -9.86 -6.07
C ASP A 49 1.14 -8.64 -6.29
N TYR A 50 1.05 -7.64 -5.43
CA TYR A 50 1.92 -6.46 -5.47
C TYR A 50 3.41 -6.84 -5.29
N THR A 51 3.71 -7.75 -4.36
CA THR A 51 5.07 -8.23 -4.13
C THR A 51 5.58 -9.06 -5.31
N ASP A 52 4.76 -9.96 -5.85
CA ASP A 52 5.08 -10.76 -7.03
C ASP A 52 5.31 -9.88 -8.27
N TRP A 53 4.49 -8.85 -8.45
CA TRP A 53 4.68 -7.83 -9.48
C TRP A 53 6.00 -7.06 -9.29
N GLN A 54 6.36 -6.70 -8.06
CA GLN A 54 7.65 -6.06 -7.76
C GLN A 54 8.86 -6.97 -8.01
N GLU A 55 8.73 -8.28 -7.76
CA GLU A 55 9.80 -9.24 -8.06
C GLU A 55 9.95 -9.47 -9.57
N LYS A 56 8.83 -9.53 -10.30
CA LYS A 56 8.81 -9.75 -11.76
C LYS A 56 9.19 -8.50 -12.57
N ASN A 57 9.02 -7.31 -12.01
CA ASN A 57 9.37 -6.03 -12.65
C ASN A 57 10.51 -5.35 -11.87
N PRO A 58 11.74 -5.92 -11.91
CA PRO A 58 12.90 -5.35 -11.24
C PRO A 58 13.38 -4.04 -11.90
N GLU A 59 12.75 -3.62 -13.00
CA GLU A 59 13.03 -2.42 -13.79
C GLU A 59 12.95 -1.09 -13.02
N GLY A 60 12.33 -1.07 -11.83
CA GLY A 60 12.43 0.06 -10.87
C GLY A 60 13.71 0.07 -10.02
N ARG A 61 14.50 -1.01 -10.05
CA ARG A 61 15.83 -1.11 -9.43
C ARG A 61 16.88 -0.84 -10.50
N CYS A 62 16.92 0.40 -11.01
CA CYS A 62 18.21 0.81 -11.56
C CYS A 62 19.18 0.95 -10.40
N CYS A 63 20.29 0.22 -10.53
CA CYS A 63 21.61 0.68 -10.15
C CYS A 63 21.71 1.40 -8.78
#